data_AF-A0AAD5XAN0-F1
#
_entry.id   AF-A0AAD5XAN0-F1
#
_cell.length_a   1.000
_cell.length_b   1.000
_cell.length_c   1.000
_cell.angle_alpha   90.00
_cell.angle_beta   90.00
_cell.angle_gamma   90.00
#
_symmetry.space_group_name_H-M   'P 1'
#
loop_
_entity.id
_entity.type
_entity.pdbx_description
1 polymer ?
#
loop_
_entity_poly.entity_id
_entity_poly.type
_entity_poly.pdbx_seq_one_letter_code
_entity_poly.pdbx_strand_id
1 'polypeptide(L)'
;MFYDIPKGVVKGIYQARLQKMIDGIDRSGSDSDDELELLHIKGLNSTESVAEPVSNDKNKKIGEDFTAIANGLWKYMFDTHHMGFRSLILCFVSMGYFIGSGIPVLAFISAASGTGNVLFWSGQRLAMLKQSTFWTREGYIALATNTTKYPTIYFPTSNLSATDMLNNLEWLEDGVMYGSTMMDITPITKMTFTDAQVQLSLNNACVSDSPSDCSTYWSGLMTRGLHAVISKYILQASLILNMVQQVNAQSGGPTAAQISYIDGLVAQLRQLDIQYLTPSLVASMNLFSQPVADSANSFYSLHLGVTVCFVIAA
;
A
#
# COMPACT_ATOMS: atom_id res chain seq x y z
N MET A 1 3.01 15.99 -11.31
CA MET A 1 2.61 16.76 -10.12
C MET A 1 2.42 15.73 -9.01
N PHE A 2 3.45 15.50 -8.20
CA PHE A 2 3.41 14.50 -7.13
C PHE A 2 2.59 15.06 -5.97
N TYR A 3 1.64 14.29 -5.47
CA TYR A 3 0.90 14.65 -4.26
C TYR A 3 1.89 14.59 -3.08
N ASP A 4 2.29 15.77 -2.59
CA ASP A 4 2.98 15.92 -1.32
C ASP A 4 2.05 15.41 -0.21
N ILE A 5 2.25 14.17 0.21
CA ILE A 5 1.62 13.65 1.42
C ILE A 5 2.16 14.50 2.57
N PRO A 6 1.29 15.21 3.34
CA PRO A 6 1.75 16.09 4.40
C PRO A 6 2.59 15.31 5.39
N LYS A 7 3.77 15.83 5.74
CA LYS A 7 4.70 15.20 6.70
C LYS A 7 4.03 14.82 8.03
N GLY A 8 2.95 15.50 8.41
CA GLY A 8 2.12 15.17 9.58
C GLY A 8 1.38 13.83 9.47
N VAL A 9 0.94 13.43 8.27
CA VAL A 9 0.25 12.14 8.04
C VAL A 9 1.25 11.00 8.16
N VAL A 10 2.44 11.14 7.58
CA VAL A 10 3.52 10.15 7.68
C VAL A 10 3.99 10.00 9.14
N LYS A 11 4.13 11.12 9.87
CA LYS A 11 4.48 11.10 11.29
C LYS A 11 3.38 10.47 12.15
N GLY A 12 2.10 10.73 11.85
CA GLY A 12 0.96 10.14 12.54
C GLY A 12 0.86 8.62 12.35
N ILE A 13 1.11 8.12 11.13
CA ILE A 13 1.14 6.68 10.85
C ILE A 13 2.30 6.00 11.60
N TYR A 14 3.47 6.62 11.61
CA TYR A 14 4.64 6.08 12.31
C TYR A 14 4.44 6.07 13.83
N GLN A 15 3.86 7.14 14.40
CA GLN A 15 3.54 7.24 15.83
C GLN A 15 2.44 6.26 16.23
N ALA A 16 1.40 6.07 15.41
CA ALA A 16 0.35 5.09 15.69
C ALA A 16 0.87 3.64 15.64
N ARG A 17 1.83 3.34 14.74
CA ARG A 17 2.48 2.02 14.66
C ARG A 17 3.41 1.78 15.85
N LEU A 18 4.13 2.80 16.30
CA LEU A 18 4.98 2.72 17.49
C LEU A 18 4.14 2.55 18.77
N GLN A 19 3.05 3.30 18.90
CA GLN A 19 2.12 3.20 20.03
C GLN A 19 1.51 1.81 20.12
N LYS A 20 1.07 1.23 18.98
CA LYS A 20 0.57 -0.16 18.95
C LYS A 20 1.61 -1.21 19.35
N MET A 21 2.89 -0.99 19.05
CA MET A 21 3.96 -1.89 19.48
C MET A 21 4.23 -1.75 20.99
N ILE A 22 4.19 -0.53 21.52
CA ILE A 22 4.34 -0.26 22.96
C ILE A 22 3.16 -0.84 23.74
N ASP A 23 1.93 -0.55 23.32
CA ASP A 23 0.70 -1.06 23.94
C ASP A 23 0.57 -2.59 23.78
N GLY A 24 1.21 -3.17 22.77
CA GLY A 24 1.28 -4.63 22.56
C GLY A 24 2.33 -5.32 23.43
N ILE A 25 3.37 -4.61 23.86
CA ILE A 25 4.39 -5.10 24.80
C ILE A 25 3.84 -5.03 26.23
N ASP A 26 3.13 -3.96 26.60
CA ASP A 26 2.54 -3.78 27.94
C ASP A 26 1.36 -4.74 28.22
N ARG A 27 0.76 -5.34 27.19
CA ARG A 27 -0.33 -6.34 27.32
C ARG A 27 0.14 -7.79 27.41
N SER A 28 1.45 -8.04 27.47
CA SER A 28 2.00 -9.40 27.56
C SER A 28 2.34 -9.85 28.99
N GLY A 29 1.91 -9.10 30.00
CA GLY A 29 2.00 -9.51 31.40
C GLY A 29 0.90 -8.91 32.24
N SER A 30 0.21 -9.76 33.01
CA SER A 30 -0.84 -9.48 33.99
C SER A 30 -2.25 -9.79 33.52
N ASP A 31 -2.74 -10.95 33.99
CA ASP A 31 -4.14 -11.20 34.29
C ASP A 31 -4.76 -10.02 35.06
N SER A 32 -6.00 -9.64 34.71
CA SER A 32 -7.10 -9.36 35.64
C SER A 32 -8.28 -8.72 34.90
N ASP A 33 -9.46 -9.26 35.18
CA ASP A 33 -10.77 -8.69 34.88
C ASP A 33 -10.90 -7.24 35.38
N ASP A 34 -11.48 -6.36 34.56
CA ASP A 34 -12.43 -5.26 34.88
C ASP A 34 -12.29 -4.01 33.99
N GLU A 35 -13.43 -3.30 33.92
CA GLU A 35 -13.65 -1.91 33.44
C GLU A 35 -13.88 -1.65 31.94
N LEU A 36 -15.17 -1.52 31.60
CA LEU A 36 -15.65 -0.66 30.52
C LEU A 36 -16.76 0.24 31.08
N GLU A 37 -16.35 1.17 31.94
CA GLU A 37 -17.18 2.26 32.44
C GLU A 37 -16.92 3.51 31.59
N LEU A 38 -17.74 3.76 30.55
CA LEU A 38 -17.69 5.02 29.82
C LEU A 38 -19.00 5.32 29.08
N LEU A 39 -19.91 6.02 29.76
CA LEU A 39 -20.63 7.21 29.26
C LEU A 39 -21.77 7.59 30.22
N HIS A 40 -21.41 8.32 31.27
CA HIS A 40 -22.35 9.06 32.11
C HIS A 40 -22.73 10.36 31.37
N ILE A 41 -23.83 10.34 30.61
CA ILE A 41 -24.45 11.57 30.09
C ILE A 41 -25.55 12.02 31.05
N LYS A 42 -25.20 13.11 31.73
CA LYS A 42 -25.99 13.99 32.58
C LYS A 42 -27.25 14.45 31.83
N GLY A 43 -28.42 14.01 32.28
CA GLY A 43 -29.72 14.37 31.71
C GLY A 43 -30.74 14.76 32.79
N LEU A 44 -30.92 16.07 32.94
CA LEU A 44 -32.17 16.78 33.27
C LEU A 44 -33.01 16.32 34.48
N ASN A 45 -32.97 17.17 35.51
CA ASN A 45 -34.05 17.36 36.47
C ASN A 45 -35.38 17.64 35.75
N SER A 46 -36.40 16.84 36.02
CA SER A 46 -37.78 17.32 36.13
C SER A 46 -38.47 16.56 37.26
N THR A 47 -38.50 17.18 38.43
CA THR A 47 -39.45 16.89 39.49
C THR A 47 -40.83 17.35 39.05
N GLU A 48 -41.80 16.44 38.95
CA GLU A 48 -43.17 16.71 39.38
C GLU A 48 -43.82 15.43 39.90
N SER A 49 -44.55 15.61 40.99
CA SER A 49 -45.07 14.62 41.92
C SER A 49 -46.29 13.85 41.39
N VAL A 50 -46.57 12.67 41.94
CA VAL A 50 -47.61 12.45 42.98
C VAL A 50 -47.55 10.98 43.40
N ALA A 51 -47.62 10.75 44.72
CA ALA A 51 -47.61 9.45 45.37
C ALA A 51 -48.91 8.64 45.11
N GLU A 52 -48.70 7.36 44.79
CA GLU A 52 -49.39 6.11 45.18
C GLU A 52 -50.79 6.14 45.86
N PRO A 53 -51.69 5.15 45.59
CA PRO A 53 -51.40 3.78 46.01
C PRO A 53 -51.79 2.64 45.06
N VAL A 54 -51.00 1.58 45.23
CA VAL A 54 -51.13 0.21 44.75
C VAL A 54 -52.57 -0.32 44.82
N SER A 55 -53.09 -0.79 43.69
CA SER A 55 -54.13 -1.85 43.68
C SER A 55 -53.60 -3.07 42.91
N ASN A 56 -53.67 -4.21 43.57
CA ASN A 56 -53.30 -5.52 43.05
C ASN A 56 -54.26 -5.92 41.92
N ASP A 57 -53.84 -5.74 40.67
CA ASP A 57 -54.51 -6.37 39.53
C ASP A 57 -53.52 -6.64 38.39
N LYS A 58 -52.46 -7.39 38.71
CA LYS A 58 -51.26 -7.52 37.85
C LYS A 58 -51.40 -8.48 36.66
N ASN A 59 -52.49 -9.25 36.54
CA ASN A 59 -52.63 -10.22 35.45
C ASN A 59 -53.62 -9.84 34.34
N LYS A 60 -54.38 -8.75 34.48
CA LYS A 60 -55.35 -8.29 33.45
C LYS A 60 -54.90 -7.01 32.71
N LYS A 61 -54.11 -6.16 33.36
CA LYS A 61 -53.59 -4.90 32.78
C LYS A 61 -52.46 -5.07 31.76
N ILE A 62 -51.68 -6.15 31.84
CA ILE A 62 -50.56 -6.38 30.90
C ILE A 62 -51.08 -6.52 29.45
N GLY A 63 -52.26 -7.12 29.25
CA GLY A 63 -52.89 -7.25 27.93
C GLY A 63 -53.47 -5.94 27.40
N GLU A 64 -54.11 -5.14 28.26
CA GLU A 64 -54.69 -3.83 27.90
C GLU A 64 -53.60 -2.79 27.60
N ASP A 65 -52.52 -2.77 28.39
CA ASP A 65 -51.35 -1.92 28.14
C ASP A 65 -50.64 -2.29 26.83
N PHE A 66 -50.52 -3.58 26.51
CA PHE A 66 -49.97 -4.02 25.21
C PHE A 66 -50.83 -3.59 24.04
N THR A 67 -52.17 -3.69 24.16
CA THR A 67 -53.08 -3.22 23.11
C THR A 67 -53.10 -1.70 22.95
N ALA A 68 -52.92 -0.94 24.05
CA ALA A 68 -52.81 0.51 24.02
C ALA A 68 -51.50 0.97 23.35
N ILE A 69 -50.37 0.30 23.67
CA ILE A 69 -49.07 0.52 23.03
C ILE A 69 -49.16 0.17 21.53
N ALA A 70 -49.75 -0.97 21.17
CA ALA A 70 -49.91 -1.39 19.77
C ALA A 70 -50.78 -0.43 18.96
N ASN A 71 -51.90 0.04 19.53
CA ASN A 71 -52.78 1.03 18.88
C ASN A 71 -52.12 2.42 18.76
N GLY A 72 -51.32 2.82 19.74
CA GLY A 72 -50.50 4.05 19.68
C GLY A 72 -49.44 3.98 18.59
N LEU A 73 -48.77 2.83 18.45
CA LEU A 73 -47.79 2.57 17.40
C LEU A 73 -48.43 2.57 16.01
N TRP A 74 -49.62 1.98 15.86
CA TRP A 74 -50.35 1.97 14.60
C TRP A 74 -50.77 3.37 14.16
N LYS A 75 -51.27 4.20 15.09
CA LYS A 75 -51.59 5.61 14.80
C LYS A 75 -50.36 6.43 14.41
N TYR A 76 -49.22 6.19 15.05
CA TYR A 76 -47.96 6.85 14.72
C TYR A 76 -47.40 6.42 13.35
N MET A 77 -47.54 5.14 13.00
CA MET A 77 -47.09 4.58 11.72
C MET A 77 -47.89 5.10 10.51
N PHE A 78 -49.19 5.33 10.69
CA PHE A 78 -50.10 5.76 9.63
C PHE A 78 -50.64 7.18 9.82
N ASP A 79 -49.91 8.03 10.53
CA ASP A 79 -50.26 9.45 10.67
C ASP A 79 -50.25 10.15 9.29
N THR A 80 -50.97 11.26 9.18
CA THR A 80 -51.21 12.04 7.94
C THR A 80 -49.91 12.49 7.24
N HIS A 81 -48.84 12.63 8.01
CA HIS A 81 -47.50 12.98 7.52
C HIS A 81 -46.55 11.78 7.37
N HIS A 82 -47.04 10.56 7.65
CA HIS A 82 -46.29 9.30 7.59
C HIS A 82 -44.95 9.31 8.35
N MET A 83 -44.82 10.12 9.41
CA MET A 83 -43.55 10.30 10.12
C MET A 83 -43.01 9.00 10.74
N GLY A 84 -43.88 8.15 11.30
CA GLY A 84 -43.48 6.86 11.83
C GLY A 84 -42.97 5.90 10.75
N PHE A 85 -43.64 5.83 9.60
CA PHE A 85 -43.19 5.00 8.48
C PHE A 85 -41.85 5.48 7.89
N ARG A 86 -41.67 6.81 7.74
CA ARG A 86 -40.38 7.39 7.30
C ARG A 86 -39.26 7.11 8.28
N SER A 87 -39.51 7.24 9.59
CA SER A 87 -38.53 6.91 10.63
C SER A 87 -38.12 5.44 10.59
N LEU A 88 -39.06 4.54 10.35
CA LEU A 88 -38.80 3.10 10.24
C LEU A 88 -37.99 2.76 8.99
N ILE A 89 -38.27 3.40 7.85
CA ILE A 89 -37.45 3.30 6.64
C ILE A 89 -36.02 3.81 6.91
N LEU A 90 -35.87 4.99 7.51
CA LEU A 90 -34.54 5.54 7.84
C LEU A 90 -33.77 4.64 8.81
N CYS A 91 -34.45 4.00 9.77
CA CYS A 91 -33.85 3.03 10.68
C CYS A 91 -33.33 1.81 9.90
N PHE A 92 -34.12 1.23 9.00
CA PHE A 92 -33.69 0.11 8.16
C PHE A 92 -32.56 0.48 7.20
N VAL A 93 -32.59 1.67 6.60
CA VAL A 93 -31.51 2.17 5.73
C VAL A 93 -30.22 2.37 6.53
N SER A 94 -30.32 2.90 7.75
CA SER A 94 -29.18 3.04 8.67
C SER A 94 -28.59 1.69 9.06
N MET A 95 -29.44 0.74 9.43
CA MET A 95 -29.01 -0.61 9.82
C MET A 95 -28.35 -1.33 8.63
N GLY A 96 -28.93 -1.22 7.44
CA GLY A 96 -28.35 -1.72 6.20
C GLY A 96 -26.99 -1.08 5.87
N TYR A 97 -26.81 0.21 6.13
CA TYR A 97 -25.53 0.89 5.98
C TYR A 97 -24.47 0.36 6.94
N PHE A 98 -24.76 0.22 8.23
CA PHE A 98 -23.77 -0.26 9.20
C PHE A 98 -23.37 -1.72 8.92
N ILE A 99 -24.33 -2.58 8.56
CA ILE A 99 -24.04 -3.97 8.18
C ILE A 99 -23.27 -4.01 6.85
N GLY A 100 -23.71 -3.24 5.85
CA GLY A 100 -23.12 -3.23 4.52
C GLY A 100 -21.73 -2.59 4.47
N SER A 101 -21.48 -1.55 5.27
CA SER A 101 -20.18 -0.87 5.37
C SER A 101 -19.13 -1.70 6.11
N GLY A 102 -19.54 -2.66 6.95
CA GLY A 102 -18.62 -3.58 7.61
C GLY A 102 -17.81 -4.42 6.61
N ILE A 103 -18.41 -4.84 5.50
CA ILE A 103 -17.76 -5.66 4.45
C ILE A 103 -16.57 -4.93 3.79
N PRO A 104 -16.73 -3.73 3.19
CA PRO A 104 -15.62 -3.01 2.57
C PRO A 104 -14.58 -2.54 3.60
N VAL A 105 -14.98 -2.24 4.84
CA VAL A 105 -14.04 -1.87 5.91
C VAL A 105 -13.16 -3.06 6.31
N LEU A 106 -13.74 -4.25 6.48
CA LEU A 106 -12.98 -5.47 6.75
C LEU A 106 -12.06 -5.83 5.59
N ALA A 107 -12.56 -5.72 4.34
CA ALA A 107 -11.75 -5.92 3.15
C ALA A 107 -10.57 -4.94 3.10
N PHE A 108 -10.80 -3.65 3.36
CA PHE A 108 -9.75 -2.64 3.45
C PHE A 108 -8.71 -2.97 4.52
N ILE A 109 -9.14 -3.33 5.74
CA ILE A 109 -8.22 -3.68 6.83
C ILE A 109 -7.36 -4.89 6.45
N SER A 110 -7.98 -5.93 5.88
CA SER A 110 -7.27 -7.14 5.46
C SER A 110 -6.25 -6.86 4.35
N ALA A 111 -6.60 -6.04 3.35
CA ALA A 111 -5.71 -5.64 2.26
C ALA A 111 -4.60 -4.70 2.76
N ALA A 112 -4.93 -3.73 3.61
CA ALA A 112 -3.98 -2.73 4.11
C ALA A 112 -2.93 -3.32 5.07
N SER A 113 -3.28 -4.40 5.79
CA SER A 113 -2.45 -5.02 6.84
C SER A 113 -1.02 -5.39 6.41
N GLY A 114 -0.78 -5.66 5.11
CA GLY A 114 0.56 -5.96 4.58
C GLY A 114 1.00 -5.06 3.43
N THR A 115 0.08 -4.29 2.83
CA THR A 115 0.36 -3.52 1.60
C THR A 115 1.41 -2.42 1.82
N GLY A 116 1.45 -1.81 3.01
CA GLY A 116 2.42 -0.74 3.31
C GLY A 116 3.88 -1.20 3.23
N ASN A 117 4.22 -2.35 3.83
CA ASN A 117 5.57 -2.92 3.75
C ASN A 117 5.91 -3.30 2.30
N VAL A 118 4.97 -3.95 1.60
CA VAL A 118 5.17 -4.39 0.22
C VAL A 118 5.40 -3.21 -0.74
N LEU A 119 4.62 -2.14 -0.62
CA LEU A 119 4.81 -0.92 -1.41
C LEU A 119 6.12 -0.23 -1.08
N PHE A 120 6.52 -0.18 0.20
CA PHE A 120 7.80 0.36 0.60
C PHE A 120 8.95 -0.38 -0.07
N TRP A 121 9.01 -1.71 0.05
CA TRP A 121 10.09 -2.51 -0.54
C TRP A 121 10.06 -2.51 -2.07
N SER A 122 8.88 -2.49 -2.69
CA SER A 122 8.75 -2.32 -4.14
C SER A 122 9.25 -0.95 -4.61
N GLY A 123 8.98 0.11 -3.84
CA GLY A 123 9.56 1.44 -4.08
C GLY A 123 11.08 1.47 -3.89
N GLN A 124 11.61 0.75 -2.89
CA GLN A 124 13.06 0.60 -2.69
C GLN A 124 13.74 -0.11 -3.86
N ARG A 125 13.12 -1.13 -4.46
CA ARG A 125 13.64 -1.78 -5.69
C ARG A 125 13.84 -0.77 -6.82
N LEU A 126 12.84 0.08 -7.08
CA LEU A 126 12.94 1.12 -8.09
C LEU A 126 14.00 2.18 -7.73
N ALA A 127 14.03 2.64 -6.48
CA ALA A 127 15.00 3.62 -6.02
C ALA A 127 16.44 3.10 -6.16
N MET A 128 16.71 1.87 -5.75
CA MET A 128 18.01 1.23 -5.87
C MET A 128 18.41 1.00 -7.32
N LEU A 129 17.48 0.61 -8.20
CA LEU A 129 17.73 0.50 -9.64
C LEU A 129 18.16 1.84 -10.26
N LYS A 130 17.50 2.94 -9.88
CA LYS A 130 17.87 4.28 -10.33
C LYS A 130 19.23 4.70 -9.80
N GLN A 131 19.49 4.40 -8.53
CA GLN A 131 20.76 4.73 -7.90
C GLN A 131 21.91 3.93 -8.53
N SER A 132 21.75 2.62 -8.76
CA SER A 132 22.76 1.80 -9.43
C SER A 132 23.03 2.27 -10.86
N THR A 133 21.99 2.65 -11.61
CA THR A 133 22.15 3.19 -12.98
C THR A 133 22.95 4.50 -12.95
N PHE A 134 22.62 5.39 -12.01
CA PHE A 134 23.34 6.65 -11.82
C PHE A 134 24.83 6.40 -11.53
N TRP A 135 25.16 5.59 -10.52
CA TRP A 135 26.56 5.35 -10.16
C TRP A 135 27.34 4.59 -11.23
N THR A 136 26.70 3.68 -11.96
CA THR A 136 27.33 3.01 -13.12
C THR A 136 27.69 4.02 -14.20
N ARG A 137 26.79 4.98 -14.48
CA ARG A 137 27.05 6.08 -15.43
C ARG A 137 28.15 7.01 -14.93
N GLU A 138 28.11 7.44 -13.67
CA GLU A 138 29.13 8.35 -13.13
C GLU A 138 30.52 7.68 -13.10
N GLY A 139 30.60 6.38 -12.78
CA GLY A 139 31.83 5.61 -12.90
C GLY A 139 32.38 5.60 -14.33
N TYR A 140 31.51 5.43 -15.32
CA TYR A 140 31.89 5.53 -16.74
C TYR A 140 32.32 6.95 -17.17
N ILE A 141 31.61 8.00 -16.74
CA ILE A 141 31.97 9.38 -17.08
C ILE A 141 33.35 9.75 -16.51
N ALA A 142 33.66 9.28 -15.29
CA ALA A 142 34.97 9.45 -14.70
C ALA A 142 36.08 8.82 -15.55
N LEU A 143 35.83 7.66 -16.17
CA LEU A 143 36.74 7.01 -17.13
C LEU A 143 36.89 7.82 -18.43
N ALA A 144 35.77 8.24 -19.03
CA ALA A 144 35.76 8.85 -20.36
C ALA A 144 36.37 10.25 -20.40
N THR A 145 36.31 10.98 -19.29
CA THR A 145 36.67 12.40 -19.29
C THR A 145 38.11 12.68 -18.91
N ASN A 146 38.82 11.79 -18.19
CA ASN A 146 40.23 11.93 -17.75
C ASN A 146 40.62 13.38 -17.32
N THR A 147 39.65 14.16 -16.82
CA THR A 147 39.79 15.61 -16.63
C THR A 147 39.44 15.96 -15.21
N THR A 148 40.40 16.63 -14.58
CA THR A 148 40.35 17.35 -13.29
C THR A 148 39.32 18.48 -13.24
N LYS A 149 38.28 18.47 -14.08
CA LYS A 149 37.42 19.63 -14.41
C LYS A 149 35.92 19.41 -14.32
N TYR A 150 35.44 18.26 -13.87
CA TYR A 150 34.05 18.17 -13.41
C TYR A 150 34.01 18.52 -11.93
N PRO A 151 32.95 19.21 -11.45
CA PRO A 151 32.75 19.35 -10.02
C PRO A 151 32.82 17.93 -9.48
N THR A 152 33.73 17.70 -8.54
CA THR A 152 33.70 16.53 -7.67
C THR A 152 32.25 16.40 -7.26
N ILE A 153 31.50 15.50 -7.90
CA ILE A 153 30.28 15.00 -7.31
C ILE A 153 30.85 14.46 -6.02
N TYR A 154 30.53 15.17 -4.95
CA TYR A 154 30.91 14.79 -3.61
C TYR A 154 30.33 13.38 -3.49
N PHE A 155 31.17 12.37 -3.72
CA PHE A 155 30.87 11.03 -3.29
C PHE A 155 30.65 11.25 -1.80
N PRO A 156 29.42 11.14 -1.29
CA PRO A 156 29.26 11.22 0.15
C PRO A 156 30.23 10.20 0.69
N THR A 157 31.08 10.63 1.60
CA THR A 157 32.11 9.83 2.28
C THR A 157 31.52 8.61 3.03
N SER A 158 30.23 8.32 2.86
CA SER A 158 29.63 7.03 3.10
C SER A 158 30.14 6.00 2.10
N ASN A 159 30.99 5.12 2.59
CA ASN A 159 31.46 3.80 2.14
C ASN A 159 30.49 2.88 1.34
N LEU A 160 29.58 3.38 0.51
CA LEU A 160 28.75 2.58 -0.39
C LEU A 160 29.32 2.69 -1.79
N SER A 161 30.15 1.71 -2.16
CA SER A 161 30.62 1.54 -3.52
C SER A 161 29.43 1.26 -4.46
N ALA A 162 29.59 1.54 -5.76
CA ALA A 162 28.59 1.17 -6.75
C ALA A 162 28.26 -0.35 -6.71
N THR A 163 29.24 -1.17 -6.32
CA THR A 163 29.08 -2.61 -6.05
C THR A 163 28.16 -2.87 -4.86
N ASP A 164 28.29 -2.13 -3.76
CA ASP A 164 27.41 -2.28 -2.59
C ASP A 164 25.95 -1.97 -2.93
N MET A 165 25.71 -1.03 -3.84
CA MET A 165 24.35 -0.74 -4.32
C MET A 165 23.76 -1.87 -5.16
N LEU A 166 24.58 -2.55 -5.97
CA LEU A 166 24.15 -3.72 -6.72
C LEU A 166 23.88 -4.90 -5.80
N ASN A 167 24.72 -5.11 -4.78
CA ASN A 167 24.48 -6.12 -3.73
C ASN A 167 23.20 -5.83 -2.95
N ASN A 168 22.93 -4.56 -2.63
CA ASN A 168 21.68 -4.16 -1.97
C ASN A 168 20.46 -4.38 -2.87
N LEU A 169 20.59 -4.12 -4.19
CA LEU A 169 19.51 -4.39 -5.15
C LEU A 169 19.25 -5.89 -5.28
N GLU A 170 20.31 -6.72 -5.31
CA GLU A 170 20.18 -8.18 -5.31
C GLU A 170 19.50 -8.69 -4.04
N TRP A 171 19.95 -8.24 -2.86
CA TRP A 171 19.33 -8.58 -1.59
C TRP A 171 17.85 -8.15 -1.53
N LEU A 172 17.52 -6.96 -2.05
CA LEU A 172 16.13 -6.50 -2.15
C LEU A 172 15.30 -7.42 -3.05
N GLU A 173 15.84 -7.78 -4.21
CA GLU A 173 15.17 -8.64 -5.17
C GLU A 173 14.90 -10.03 -4.57
N ASP A 174 15.92 -10.64 -3.97
CA ASP A 174 15.81 -11.95 -3.33
C ASP A 174 14.87 -11.92 -2.12
N GLY A 175 14.91 -10.85 -1.33
CA GLY A 175 14.01 -10.70 -0.20
C GLY A 175 12.54 -10.55 -0.61
N VAL A 176 12.25 -9.89 -1.73
CA VAL A 176 10.89 -9.82 -2.29
C VAL A 176 10.45 -11.14 -2.92
N MET A 177 11.36 -11.84 -3.60
CA MET A 177 11.05 -13.10 -4.28
C MET A 177 10.89 -14.27 -3.32
N TYR A 178 11.84 -14.47 -2.42
CA TYR A 178 11.98 -15.65 -1.55
C TYR A 178 11.60 -15.35 -0.10
N GLY A 179 11.62 -14.09 0.32
CA GLY A 179 11.21 -13.64 1.64
C GLY A 179 12.39 -13.28 2.52
N SER A 180 12.19 -12.31 3.39
CA SER A 180 13.15 -11.87 4.41
C SER A 180 12.42 -11.47 5.67
N THR A 181 12.95 -11.88 6.83
CA THR A 181 12.39 -11.50 8.15
C THR A 181 12.43 -10.00 8.38
N MET A 182 13.38 -9.29 7.75
CA MET A 182 13.47 -7.83 7.81
C MET A 182 12.38 -7.14 6.99
N MET A 183 11.91 -7.79 5.92
CA MET A 183 10.95 -7.16 5.02
C MET A 183 9.50 -7.31 5.51
N ASP A 184 9.20 -8.39 6.23
CA ASP A 184 7.87 -8.68 6.76
C ASP A 184 6.78 -8.55 5.67
N ILE A 185 7.02 -9.28 4.58
CA ILE A 185 6.14 -9.38 3.41
C ILE A 185 5.88 -10.84 3.06
N THR A 186 4.74 -11.11 2.44
CA THR A 186 4.53 -12.40 1.79
C THR A 186 5.42 -12.46 0.54
N PRO A 187 6.35 -13.42 0.43
CA PRO A 187 7.21 -13.52 -0.73
C PRO A 187 6.43 -13.94 -1.97
N ILE A 188 6.86 -13.47 -3.13
CA ILE A 188 6.18 -13.74 -4.41
C ILE A 188 6.10 -15.24 -4.69
N THR A 189 7.12 -16.01 -4.30
CA THR A 189 7.13 -17.48 -4.44
C THR A 189 6.08 -18.21 -3.61
N LYS A 190 5.46 -17.56 -2.60
CA LYS A 190 4.36 -18.12 -1.80
C LYS A 190 2.97 -17.63 -2.23
N MET A 191 2.90 -16.74 -3.21
CA MET A 191 1.64 -16.28 -3.79
C MET A 191 1.09 -17.33 -4.76
N THR A 192 -0.18 -17.23 -5.11
CA THR A 192 -0.81 -18.14 -6.08
C THR A 192 -0.27 -17.88 -7.49
N PHE A 193 -0.09 -18.94 -8.29
CA PHE A 193 0.44 -18.81 -9.66
C PHE A 193 -0.44 -17.95 -10.58
N THR A 194 -1.72 -17.80 -10.26
CA THR A 194 -2.65 -16.94 -11.00
C THR A 194 -2.57 -15.47 -10.59
N ASP A 195 -1.81 -15.13 -9.54
CA ASP A 195 -1.62 -13.76 -9.09
C ASP A 195 -0.90 -12.95 -10.17
N ALA A 196 -1.42 -11.77 -10.50
CA ALA A 196 -0.85 -10.87 -11.50
C ALA A 196 0.60 -10.48 -11.16
N GLN A 197 0.93 -10.38 -9.86
CA GLN A 197 2.29 -10.09 -9.40
C GLN A 197 3.25 -11.24 -9.70
N VAL A 198 2.78 -12.49 -9.55
CA VAL A 198 3.54 -13.69 -9.91
C VAL A 198 3.77 -13.74 -11.42
N GLN A 199 2.73 -13.46 -12.21
CA GLN A 199 2.83 -13.39 -13.66
C GLN A 199 3.87 -12.35 -14.11
N LEU A 200 3.84 -11.15 -13.53
CA LEU A 200 4.79 -10.09 -13.86
C LEU A 200 6.23 -10.43 -13.41
N SER A 201 6.39 -11.01 -12.23
CA SER A 201 7.70 -11.19 -11.60
C SER A 201 8.43 -12.45 -12.06
N LEU A 202 7.70 -13.52 -12.39
CA LEU A 202 8.27 -14.81 -12.76
C LEU A 202 8.09 -15.16 -14.24
N ASN A 203 6.99 -14.75 -14.87
CA ASN A 203 6.67 -15.22 -16.21
C ASN A 203 7.00 -14.19 -17.29
N ASN A 204 6.42 -12.99 -17.21
CA ASN A 204 6.51 -11.98 -18.26
C ASN A 204 6.53 -10.58 -17.66
N ALA A 205 7.68 -9.92 -17.70
CA ALA A 205 7.85 -8.53 -17.26
C ALA A 205 7.27 -7.52 -18.26
N CYS A 206 6.85 -7.97 -19.44
CA CYS A 206 6.33 -7.09 -20.47
C CYS A 206 4.94 -6.56 -20.12
N VAL A 207 4.85 -5.27 -19.83
CA VAL A 207 3.58 -4.59 -19.55
C VAL A 207 2.95 -4.16 -20.89
N SER A 208 1.64 -4.37 -21.03
CA SER A 208 0.86 -4.19 -22.26
C SER A 208 0.94 -2.79 -22.91
N ASP A 209 1.43 -1.79 -22.19
CA ASP A 209 1.39 -0.38 -22.62
C ASP A 209 2.76 0.29 -22.78
N SER A 210 3.89 -0.40 -22.58
CA SER A 210 5.22 0.21 -22.74
C SER A 210 6.38 -0.78 -22.59
N PRO A 211 7.42 -0.73 -23.45
CA PRO A 211 7.50 -0.23 -24.83
C PRO A 211 6.96 -1.23 -25.87
N SER A 212 6.66 -0.78 -27.10
CA SER A 212 6.06 -1.61 -28.16
C SER A 212 6.95 -2.77 -28.65
N ASP A 213 8.26 -2.65 -28.50
CA ASP A 213 9.27 -3.63 -28.91
C ASP A 213 9.74 -4.53 -27.75
N CYS A 214 9.08 -4.46 -26.60
CA CYS A 214 9.40 -5.21 -25.38
C CYS A 214 9.59 -6.72 -25.58
N SER A 215 8.81 -7.36 -26.44
CA SER A 215 8.96 -8.79 -26.74
C SER A 215 10.23 -9.15 -27.51
N THR A 216 10.84 -8.17 -28.18
CA THR A 216 12.02 -8.33 -29.04
C THR A 216 13.28 -7.71 -28.45
N TYR A 217 13.13 -6.73 -27.55
CA TYR A 217 14.25 -6.04 -26.91
C TYR A 217 15.15 -7.02 -26.14
N TRP A 218 16.46 -6.87 -26.32
CA TRP A 218 17.50 -7.65 -25.64
C TRP A 218 17.38 -9.17 -25.80
N SER A 219 16.93 -9.63 -26.97
CA SER A 219 16.63 -11.06 -27.25
C SER A 219 15.43 -11.59 -26.45
N GLY A 220 14.37 -10.78 -26.34
CA GLY A 220 13.18 -11.12 -25.55
C GLY A 220 13.51 -11.23 -24.07
N LEU A 221 14.34 -10.33 -23.53
CA LEU A 221 14.65 -10.36 -22.10
C LEU A 221 13.39 -10.11 -21.25
N MET A 222 12.55 -9.18 -21.69
CA MET A 222 11.33 -8.78 -20.97
C MET A 222 10.20 -9.80 -21.09
N THR A 223 10.26 -10.75 -22.03
CA THR A 223 9.33 -11.88 -22.06
C THR A 223 9.60 -12.89 -20.95
N ARG A 224 10.65 -12.67 -20.17
CA ARG A 224 10.94 -13.35 -18.92
C ARG A 224 10.38 -12.54 -17.75
N GLY A 225 10.18 -13.16 -16.60
CA GLY A 225 9.77 -12.47 -15.38
C GLY A 225 10.74 -11.39 -14.94
N LEU A 226 10.22 -10.36 -14.26
CA LEU A 226 10.98 -9.20 -13.77
C LEU A 226 12.22 -9.60 -12.96
N HIS A 227 12.14 -10.68 -12.18
CA HIS A 227 13.27 -11.20 -11.42
C HIS A 227 14.47 -11.51 -12.31
N ALA A 228 14.26 -12.27 -13.39
CA ALA A 228 15.32 -12.63 -14.32
C ALA A 228 15.90 -11.39 -15.04
N VAL A 229 15.06 -10.39 -15.32
CA VAL A 229 15.50 -9.13 -15.93
C VAL A 229 16.38 -8.34 -14.96
N ILE A 230 15.99 -8.22 -13.68
CA ILE A 230 16.76 -7.53 -12.65
C ILE A 230 18.09 -8.24 -12.38
N SER A 231 18.10 -9.58 -12.27
CA SER A 231 19.35 -10.33 -12.15
C SER A 231 20.26 -10.09 -13.35
N LYS A 232 19.71 -10.05 -14.57
CA LYS A 232 20.50 -9.73 -15.77
C LYS A 232 21.04 -8.29 -15.74
N TYR A 233 20.23 -7.34 -15.27
CA TYR A 233 20.66 -5.96 -15.06
C TYR A 233 21.84 -5.87 -14.08
N ILE A 234 21.75 -6.54 -12.92
CA ILE A 234 22.81 -6.55 -11.90
C ILE A 234 24.12 -7.11 -12.48
N LEU A 235 24.04 -8.21 -13.23
CA LEU A 235 25.20 -8.79 -13.90
C LEU A 235 25.83 -7.84 -14.93
N GLN A 236 25.02 -7.12 -15.71
CA GLN A 236 25.51 -6.17 -16.71
C GLN A 236 26.13 -4.92 -16.06
N ALA A 237 25.50 -4.37 -15.03
CA ALA A 237 26.03 -3.23 -14.29
C ALA A 237 27.36 -3.59 -13.60
N SER A 238 27.44 -4.78 -12.98
CA SER A 238 28.67 -5.29 -12.37
C SER A 238 29.79 -5.47 -13.40
N LEU A 239 29.46 -5.99 -14.59
CA LEU A 239 30.42 -6.11 -15.68
C LEU A 239 30.96 -4.75 -16.11
N ILE A 240 30.10 -3.74 -16.30
CA ILE A 240 30.52 -2.39 -16.66
C ILE A 240 31.46 -1.80 -15.60
N LEU A 241 31.09 -1.91 -14.31
CA LEU A 241 31.92 -1.41 -13.22
C LEU A 241 33.29 -2.09 -13.18
N ASN A 242 33.35 -3.41 -13.36
CA ASN A 242 34.59 -4.17 -13.43
C ASN A 242 35.46 -3.74 -14.62
N MET A 243 34.85 -3.53 -15.79
CA MET A 243 35.57 -3.04 -16.98
C MET A 243 36.11 -1.63 -16.75
N VAL A 244 35.33 -0.73 -16.16
CA VAL A 244 35.77 0.63 -15.80
C VAL A 244 36.97 0.58 -14.86
N GLN A 245 36.93 -0.26 -13.82
CA GLN A 245 38.04 -0.43 -12.88
C GLN A 245 39.30 -0.97 -13.57
N GLN A 246 39.17 -2.00 -14.41
CA GLN A 246 40.30 -2.58 -15.13
C GLN A 246 40.95 -1.58 -16.09
N VAL A 247 40.15 -0.77 -16.80
CA VAL A 247 40.69 0.23 -17.72
C VAL A 247 41.34 1.38 -16.97
N ASN A 248 40.79 1.83 -15.84
CA ASN A 248 41.43 2.83 -14.97
C ASN A 248 42.76 2.35 -14.37
N ALA A 249 42.91 1.05 -14.14
CA ALA A 249 44.15 0.47 -13.64
C ALA A 249 45.27 0.34 -14.70
N GLN A 250 44.96 0.55 -15.99
CA GLN A 250 45.94 0.44 -17.07
C GLN A 250 46.84 1.67 -17.14
N SER A 251 48.16 1.45 -17.16
CA SER A 251 49.19 2.50 -17.17
C SER A 251 49.15 3.41 -18.42
N GLY A 252 48.50 2.96 -19.50
CA GLY A 252 48.35 3.69 -20.75
C GLY A 252 47.03 4.46 -20.90
N GLY A 253 46.14 4.41 -19.90
CA GLY A 253 44.80 4.96 -19.98
C GLY A 253 43.86 4.20 -20.94
N PRO A 254 42.57 4.60 -21.01
CA PRO A 254 41.58 3.96 -21.87
C PRO A 254 41.85 4.16 -23.37
N THR A 255 41.78 3.09 -24.15
CA THR A 255 41.74 3.17 -25.62
C THR A 255 40.36 3.58 -26.14
N ALA A 256 40.29 4.21 -27.30
CA ALA A 256 39.02 4.61 -27.92
C ALA A 256 38.06 3.43 -28.17
N ALA A 257 38.59 2.24 -28.50
CA ALA A 257 37.80 1.03 -28.69
C ALA A 257 37.17 0.54 -27.38
N GLN A 258 37.92 0.58 -26.26
CA GLN A 258 37.38 0.23 -24.93
C GLN A 258 36.28 1.22 -24.51
N ILE A 259 36.49 2.52 -24.72
CA ILE A 259 35.49 3.55 -24.41
C ILE A 259 34.22 3.30 -25.22
N SER A 260 34.33 3.11 -26.54
CA SER A 260 33.17 2.89 -27.41
C SER A 260 32.40 1.61 -27.06
N TYR A 261 33.09 0.55 -26.63
CA TYR A 261 32.44 -0.68 -26.19
C TYR A 261 31.68 -0.49 -24.87
N ILE A 262 32.29 0.15 -23.87
CA ILE A 262 31.65 0.44 -22.59
C ILE A 262 30.46 1.40 -22.77
N ASP A 263 30.59 2.40 -23.64
CA ASP A 263 29.52 3.35 -23.98
C ASP A 263 28.27 2.62 -24.48
N GLY A 264 28.45 1.65 -25.39
CA GLY A 264 27.37 0.82 -25.91
C GLY A 264 26.66 0.03 -24.81
N LEU A 265 27.40 -0.58 -23.88
CA LEU A 265 26.82 -1.31 -22.75
C LEU A 265 26.07 -0.39 -21.78
N VAL A 266 26.63 0.79 -21.48
CA VAL A 266 25.98 1.80 -20.61
C VAL A 266 24.70 2.32 -21.25
N ALA A 267 24.70 2.57 -22.56
CA ALA A 267 23.51 3.00 -23.29
C ALA A 267 22.40 1.94 -23.23
N GLN A 268 22.75 0.67 -23.42
CA GLN A 268 21.84 -0.46 -23.31
C GLN A 268 21.28 -0.64 -21.88
N LEU A 269 22.13 -0.51 -20.86
CA LEU A 269 21.71 -0.58 -19.46
C LEU A 269 20.74 0.56 -19.12
N ARG A 270 21.01 1.78 -19.59
CA ARG A 270 20.14 2.94 -19.40
C ARG A 270 18.81 2.76 -20.13
N GLN A 271 18.82 2.19 -21.33
CA GLN A 271 17.60 1.89 -22.06
C GLN A 271 16.76 0.86 -21.31
N LEU A 272 17.38 -0.22 -20.82
CA LEU A 272 16.72 -1.23 -19.98
C LEU A 272 16.11 -0.60 -18.72
N ASP A 273 16.85 0.24 -18.00
CA ASP A 273 16.35 0.93 -16.81
C ASP A 273 15.14 1.83 -17.11
N ILE A 274 15.31 2.80 -18.02
CA ILE A 274 14.32 3.86 -18.24
C ILE A 274 13.09 3.36 -19.00
N GLN A 275 13.29 2.60 -20.07
CA GLN A 275 12.19 2.24 -20.98
C GLN A 275 11.46 0.98 -20.56
N TYR A 276 12.13 0.02 -19.90
CA TYR A 276 11.57 -1.32 -19.69
C TYR A 276 11.36 -1.67 -18.21
N LEU A 277 12.40 -1.60 -17.39
CA LEU A 277 12.31 -1.93 -15.97
C LEU A 277 11.47 -0.93 -15.19
N THR A 278 11.59 0.37 -15.49
CA THR A 278 10.82 1.40 -14.77
C THR A 278 9.31 1.20 -14.91
N PRO A 279 8.73 1.08 -16.13
CA PRO A 279 7.29 0.77 -16.26
C PRO A 279 6.89 -0.53 -15.56
N SER A 280 7.71 -1.58 -15.66
CA SER A 280 7.42 -2.88 -15.05
C SER A 280 7.39 -2.81 -13.51
N LEU A 281 8.33 -2.08 -12.91
CA LEU A 281 8.35 -1.85 -11.46
C LEU A 281 7.20 -0.95 -11.01
N VAL A 282 6.82 0.05 -11.80
CA VAL A 282 5.62 0.86 -11.53
C VAL A 282 4.34 0.02 -11.62
N ALA A 283 4.22 -0.85 -12.62
CA ALA A 283 3.12 -1.79 -12.74
C ALA A 283 3.06 -2.73 -11.52
N SER A 284 4.20 -3.24 -11.06
CA SER A 284 4.28 -4.05 -9.84
C SER A 284 3.77 -3.29 -8.60
N MET A 285 4.17 -2.02 -8.42
CA MET A 285 3.65 -1.20 -7.32
C MET A 285 2.13 -0.98 -7.43
N ASN A 286 1.61 -0.81 -8.64
CA ASN A 286 0.17 -0.66 -8.87
C ASN A 286 -0.60 -1.95 -8.55
N LEU A 287 -0.06 -3.12 -8.92
CA LEU A 287 -0.68 -4.41 -8.59
C LEU A 287 -0.85 -4.60 -7.07
N PHE A 288 0.11 -4.13 -6.28
CA PHE A 288 0.02 -4.19 -4.82
C PHE A 288 -0.92 -3.14 -4.20
N SER A 289 -1.06 -1.96 -4.80
CA SER A 289 -1.95 -0.91 -4.28
C SER A 289 -3.41 -1.06 -4.73
N GLN A 290 -3.65 -1.75 -5.85
CA GLN A 290 -4.98 -1.90 -6.45
C GLN A 290 -6.04 -2.45 -5.50
N PRO A 291 -5.80 -3.53 -4.71
CA PRO A 291 -6.84 -4.07 -3.82
C PRO A 291 -7.28 -3.08 -2.74
N VAL A 292 -6.36 -2.22 -2.27
CA VAL A 292 -6.66 -1.16 -1.31
C VAL A 292 -7.49 -0.05 -1.97
N ALA A 293 -7.13 0.35 -3.19
CA ALA A 293 -7.88 1.33 -3.96
C ALA A 293 -9.30 0.84 -4.28
N ASP A 294 -9.46 -0.43 -4.68
CA ASP A 294 -10.77 -1.03 -5.00
C ASP A 294 -11.67 -1.12 -3.76
N SER A 295 -11.08 -1.45 -2.60
CA SER A 295 -11.81 -1.47 -1.32
C SER A 295 -12.28 -0.07 -0.91
N ALA A 296 -11.43 0.94 -1.08
CA ALA A 296 -11.79 2.34 -0.83
C ALA A 296 -12.90 2.82 -1.78
N ASN A 297 -12.78 2.53 -3.07
CA ASN A 297 -13.81 2.86 -4.08
C ASN A 297 -15.15 2.20 -3.76
N SER A 298 -15.14 0.92 -3.37
CA SER A 298 -16.35 0.20 -2.96
C SER A 298 -17.02 0.86 -1.75
N PHE A 299 -16.24 1.31 -0.77
CA PHE A 299 -16.76 2.07 0.37
C PHE A 299 -17.38 3.41 -0.07
N TYR A 300 -16.71 4.18 -0.92
CA TYR A 300 -17.23 5.45 -1.43
C TYR A 300 -18.54 5.27 -2.20
N SER A 301 -18.63 4.27 -3.09
CA SER A 301 -19.84 3.97 -3.84
C SER A 301 -21.00 3.57 -2.92
N LEU A 302 -20.75 2.75 -1.89
CA LEU A 302 -21.76 2.37 -0.91
C LEU A 302 -22.25 3.58 -0.11
N HIS A 303 -21.32 4.42 0.37
CA HIS A 303 -21.65 5.62 1.12
C HIS A 303 -22.48 6.60 0.29
N LEU A 304 -22.11 6.82 -0.97
CA LEU A 304 -22.85 7.69 -1.89
C LEU A 304 -24.24 7.13 -2.17
N GLY A 305 -24.37 5.83 -2.44
CA GLY A 305 -25.66 5.17 -2.66
C GLY A 305 -26.60 5.30 -1.46
N VAL A 306 -26.10 5.06 -0.25
CA VAL A 306 -26.89 5.23 0.98
C VAL A 306 -27.27 6.70 1.21
N THR A 307 -26.35 7.64 0.94
CA THR A 307 -26.64 9.08 1.06
C THR A 307 -27.80 9.47 0.13
N VAL A 308 -27.82 8.98 -1.11
CA VAL A 308 -28.93 9.21 -2.06
C VAL A 308 -30.23 8.61 -1.52
N CYS A 309 -30.21 7.38 -0.98
CA CYS A 309 -31.40 6.77 -0.36
C CYS A 309 -31.92 7.60 0.83
N PHE A 310 -31.03 8.15 1.66
CA PHE A 310 -31.39 9.03 2.78
C PHE A 310 -32.08 10.31 2.30
N VAL A 311 -31.55 10.96 1.25
CA VAL A 311 -32.14 12.17 0.68
C VAL A 311 -33.52 11.90 0.06
N ILE A 312 -33.72 10.73 -0.54
CA ILE A 312 -35.02 10.33 -1.12
C ILE A 312 -36.04 9.94 -0.04
N ALA A 313 -35.58 9.35 1.07
CA ALA A 313 -36.44 8.89 2.16
C ALA A 313 -36.85 10.00 3.15
N ALA A 314 -36.11 11.11 3.19
CA ALA A 314 -36.39 12.29 4.01
C ALA A 314 -37.56 13.12 3.45
#